data_AF-A0A380K6I6-F1
#
_entry.id   AF-A0A380K6I6-F1
#
_cell.length_a   1.000
_cell.length_b   1.000
_cell.length_c   1.000
_cell.angle_alpha   90.00
_cell.angle_beta   90.00
_cell.angle_gamma   90.00
#
_symmetry.space_group_name_H-M   'P 1'
#
loop_
_entity.id
_entity.type
_entity.pdbx_description
1 polymer ?
#
loop_
_entity_poly.entity_id
_entity_poly.type
_entity_poly.pdbx_seq_one_letter_code
_entity_poly.pdbx_strand_id
1 'polypeptide(L)'
;MQGVLDFSSILGERVYNTREIDYDFKLVNSSYENRKDVERSIKQQLMLYSEQRLYDTHDNSYFWLGKCKSVSVKHEPVKRAFIVTITFTVYPFMFTLSNYFDDVWDSFDFDNGIAGFTKYKVSGSKDIVLINTSSTTIGPEVEVTSDMKVTVDGQTYLYKAGTSTNLSMGLQPGINNITVEGTGTIRFRWHAEVMG
;
A
#
# COMPACT_ATOMS: atom_id res chain seq x y z
N MET A 1 6.56 -36.65 14.09
CA MET A 1 6.00 -35.34 13.74
C MET A 1 6.87 -34.78 12.63
N GLN A 2 6.51 -35.08 11.38
CA GLN A 2 7.29 -34.73 10.19
C GLN A 2 6.40 -33.79 9.37
N GLY A 3 6.91 -32.60 9.07
CA GLY A 3 6.19 -31.53 8.37
C GLY A 3 6.85 -30.18 8.66
N VAL A 4 6.88 -29.30 7.66
CA VAL A 4 7.29 -27.90 7.84
C VAL A 4 6.15 -27.21 8.58
N LEU A 5 6.46 -26.53 9.70
CA LEU A 5 5.48 -25.71 10.41
C LEU A 5 5.13 -24.51 9.53
N ASP A 6 3.89 -24.47 9.06
CA ASP A 6 3.34 -23.35 8.29
C ASP A 6 2.69 -22.34 9.24
N PHE A 7 3.37 -21.21 9.45
CA PHE A 7 2.88 -20.09 10.26
C PHE A 7 2.16 -19.03 9.42
N SER A 8 1.92 -19.28 8.12
CA SER A 8 1.34 -18.29 7.22
C SER A 8 -0.05 -17.83 7.65
N SER A 9 -0.78 -18.58 8.49
CA SER A 9 -2.14 -18.21 8.94
C SER A 9 -2.28 -18.07 10.45
N ILE A 10 -1.17 -17.91 11.19
CA ILE A 10 -1.18 -17.95 12.67
C ILE A 10 -2.01 -16.82 13.31
N LEU A 11 -2.19 -15.69 12.62
CA LEU A 11 -2.94 -14.53 13.12
C LEU A 11 -4.41 -14.51 12.68
N GLY A 12 -4.91 -15.61 12.11
CA GLY A 12 -6.26 -15.67 11.52
C GLY A 12 -6.34 -15.12 10.10
N GLU A 13 -5.28 -14.47 9.63
CA GLU A 13 -5.11 -13.97 8.26
C GLU A 13 -3.77 -14.45 7.69
N ARG A 14 -3.67 -14.45 6.34
CA ARG A 14 -2.45 -14.88 5.66
C ARG A 14 -1.36 -13.82 5.80
N VAL A 15 -0.29 -14.14 6.51
CA VAL A 15 0.91 -13.32 6.63
C VAL A 15 1.77 -13.51 5.39
N TYR A 16 2.12 -12.39 4.74
CA TYR A 16 2.97 -12.37 3.56
C TYR A 16 4.38 -11.89 3.91
N ASN A 17 5.38 -12.52 3.30
CA ASN A 17 6.76 -12.03 3.35
C ASN A 17 6.94 -10.88 2.35
N THR A 18 7.93 -10.03 2.58
CA THR A 18 8.33 -8.99 1.62
C THR A 18 8.61 -9.60 0.26
N ARG A 19 8.22 -8.91 -0.82
CA ARG A 19 8.42 -9.36 -2.19
C ARG A 19 9.72 -8.80 -2.76
N GLU A 20 10.25 -9.48 -3.76
CA GLU A 20 11.32 -8.96 -4.61
C GLU A 20 10.78 -8.73 -6.01
N ILE A 21 11.01 -7.53 -6.54
CA ILE A 21 10.59 -7.14 -7.88
C ILE A 21 11.83 -6.72 -8.65
N ASP A 22 11.98 -7.27 -9.85
CA ASP A 22 13.10 -7.02 -10.75
C ASP A 22 12.67 -6.16 -11.93
N TYR A 23 13.39 -5.07 -12.16
CA TYR A 23 13.24 -4.23 -13.34
C TYR A 23 14.47 -4.34 -14.23
N ASP A 24 14.25 -4.77 -15.47
CA ASP A 24 15.30 -4.94 -16.48
C ASP A 24 15.35 -3.73 -17.43
N PHE A 25 16.47 -3.02 -17.40
CA PHE A 25 16.75 -1.90 -18.30
C PHE A 25 17.86 -2.27 -19.28
N LYS A 26 17.70 -1.89 -20.55
CA LYS A 26 18.67 -2.20 -21.61
C LYS A 26 19.30 -0.92 -22.16
N LEU A 27 20.63 -0.84 -22.05
CA LEU A 27 21.44 0.17 -22.73
C LEU A 27 22.13 -0.46 -23.95
N VAL A 28 21.90 0.12 -25.13
CA VAL A 28 22.41 -0.40 -26.42
C VAL A 28 23.59 0.44 -26.89
N ASN A 29 24.59 -0.22 -27.51
CA ASN A 29 25.71 0.43 -28.20
C ASN A 29 26.55 1.40 -27.33
N SER A 30 26.75 1.08 -26.06
CA SER A 30 27.61 1.84 -25.14
C SER A 30 29.03 1.27 -25.06
N SER A 31 30.05 2.11 -24.84
CA SER A 31 31.42 1.64 -24.54
C SER A 31 31.52 1.04 -23.14
N TYR A 32 32.57 0.27 -22.85
CA TYR A 32 32.75 -0.35 -21.53
C TYR A 32 32.89 0.66 -20.39
N GLU A 33 33.64 1.74 -20.61
CA GLU A 33 33.84 2.81 -19.61
C GLU A 33 32.52 3.49 -19.26
N ASN A 34 31.76 3.91 -20.29
CA ASN A 34 30.44 4.54 -20.10
C ASN A 34 29.47 3.62 -19.33
N ARG A 35 29.54 2.30 -19.54
CA ARG A 35 28.72 1.33 -18.79
C ARG A 35 29.04 1.32 -17.29
N LYS A 36 30.31 1.47 -16.90
CA LYS A 36 30.71 1.51 -15.49
C LYS A 36 30.29 2.82 -14.81
N ASP A 37 30.34 3.93 -15.54
CA ASP A 37 29.81 5.19 -15.04
C ASP A 37 28.30 5.14 -14.82
N VAL A 38 27.56 4.53 -15.76
CA VAL A 38 26.11 4.31 -15.63
C VAL A 38 25.80 3.39 -14.44
N GLU A 39 26.49 2.26 -14.29
CA GLU A 39 26.31 1.37 -13.14
C GLU A 39 26.51 2.10 -11.80
N ARG A 40 27.58 2.91 -11.71
CA ARG A 40 27.86 3.72 -10.51
C ARG A 40 26.76 4.75 -10.26
N SER A 41 26.31 5.44 -11.30
CA SER A 41 25.26 6.47 -11.20
C SER A 41 23.94 5.87 -10.70
N ILE A 42 23.53 4.72 -11.22
CA ILE A 42 22.31 4.02 -10.79
C ILE A 42 22.42 3.63 -9.31
N LYS A 43 23.55 3.06 -8.89
CA LYS A 43 23.76 2.70 -7.47
C LYS A 43 23.70 3.92 -6.55
N GLN A 44 24.30 5.04 -6.95
CA GLN A 44 24.25 6.29 -6.18
C GLN A 44 22.82 6.84 -6.07
N GLN A 45 22.02 6.75 -7.13
CA GLN A 45 20.66 7.29 -7.14
C GLN A 45 19.65 6.40 -6.42
N LEU A 46 19.89 5.09 -6.30
CA LEU A 46 18.86 4.16 -5.79
C LEU A 46 19.22 3.51 -4.45
N MET A 47 20.50 3.16 -4.23
CA MET A 47 20.89 2.35 -3.07
C MET A 47 21.12 3.18 -1.79
N LEU A 48 21.18 4.51 -1.89
CA LEU A 48 21.41 5.39 -0.73
C LEU A 48 20.14 5.66 0.09
N TYR A 49 18.97 5.49 -0.52
CA TYR A 49 17.70 5.84 0.08
C TYR A 49 17.10 4.67 0.84
N SER A 50 16.34 4.99 1.89
CA SER A 50 15.51 4.03 2.62
C SER A 50 14.29 3.64 1.79
N GLU A 51 13.25 3.12 2.44
CA GLU A 51 11.98 2.84 1.75
C GLU A 51 11.45 4.11 1.06
N GLN A 52 11.07 3.95 -0.20
CA GLN A 52 10.53 4.96 -1.10
C GLN A 52 9.33 4.37 -1.85
N ARG A 53 8.53 5.27 -2.45
CA ARG A 53 7.44 4.88 -3.34
C ARG A 53 7.99 4.62 -4.74
N LEU A 54 7.63 3.48 -5.31
CA LEU A 54 7.99 3.04 -6.65
C LEU A 54 6.71 3.10 -7.50
N TYR A 55 6.75 3.85 -8.58
CA TYR A 55 5.62 4.04 -9.48
C TYR A 55 5.91 3.38 -10.82
N ASP A 56 4.95 2.59 -11.29
CA ASP A 56 5.03 1.94 -12.59
C ASP A 56 4.17 2.69 -13.61
N THR A 57 4.77 3.08 -14.73
CA THR A 57 4.06 3.86 -15.77
C THR A 57 2.87 3.15 -16.42
N HIS A 58 2.82 1.82 -16.31
CA HIS A 58 1.71 1.01 -16.81
C HIS A 58 0.58 0.89 -15.78
N ASP A 59 0.87 1.14 -14.50
CA ASP A 59 -0.08 1.02 -13.40
C ASP A 59 -0.12 2.30 -12.55
N ASN A 60 -0.72 3.33 -13.12
CA ASN A 60 -0.68 4.68 -12.57
C ASN A 60 -1.57 4.89 -11.34
N SER A 61 -2.41 3.92 -10.97
CA SER A 61 -3.33 4.03 -9.82
C SER A 61 -2.71 3.55 -8.51
N TYR A 62 -1.57 2.86 -8.58
CA TYR A 62 -0.93 2.21 -7.45
C TYR A 62 0.57 2.53 -7.36
N PHE A 63 1.15 2.19 -6.20
CA PHE A 63 2.59 2.26 -6.00
C PHE A 63 3.07 1.13 -5.09
N TRP A 64 4.30 0.68 -5.30
CA TRP A 64 4.99 -0.19 -4.35
C TRP A 64 5.73 0.65 -3.30
N LEU A 65 5.76 0.19 -2.06
CA LEU A 65 6.61 0.76 -1.02
C LEU A 65 7.81 -0.17 -0.80
N GLY A 66 9.03 0.31 -1.02
CA GLY A 66 10.20 -0.54 -0.82
C GLY A 66 11.52 0.18 -1.06
N LYS A 67 12.60 -0.59 -1.05
CA LYS A 67 13.97 -0.07 -1.21
C LYS A 67 14.77 -0.90 -2.18
N CYS A 68 15.77 -0.27 -2.81
CA CYS A 68 16.67 -0.96 -3.71
C CYS A 68 17.49 -1.99 -2.93
N LYS A 69 17.34 -3.28 -3.26
CA LYS A 69 18.12 -4.38 -2.67
C LYS A 69 19.47 -4.51 -3.38
N SER A 70 19.44 -4.55 -4.71
CA SER A 70 20.65 -4.74 -5.51
C SER A 70 20.50 -4.22 -6.93
N VAL A 71 21.62 -3.81 -7.52
CA VAL A 71 21.75 -3.51 -8.94
C VAL A 71 22.73 -4.51 -9.52
N SER A 72 22.25 -5.40 -10.39
CA SER A 72 23.06 -6.38 -11.09
C SER A 72 23.16 -6.05 -12.57
N VAL A 73 24.25 -6.50 -13.18
CA VAL A 73 24.60 -6.14 -14.55
C VAL A 73 24.95 -7.40 -15.32
N LYS A 74 24.28 -7.58 -16.46
CA LYS A 74 24.57 -8.65 -17.40
C LYS A 74 25.09 -8.07 -18.72
N HIS A 75 26.23 -8.60 -19.14
CA HIS A 75 26.84 -8.24 -20.41
C HIS A 75 26.37 -9.19 -21.52
N GLU A 76 25.93 -8.63 -22.64
CA GLU A 76 25.66 -9.37 -23.87
C GLU A 76 26.66 -8.92 -24.96
N PRO A 77 27.83 -9.58 -25.07
CA PRO A 77 28.91 -9.15 -25.95
C PRO A 77 28.50 -9.09 -27.43
N VAL A 78 27.69 -10.07 -27.85
CA VAL A 78 27.25 -10.23 -29.25
C VAL A 78 26.41 -9.05 -29.73
N LYS A 79 25.57 -8.47 -28.87
CA LYS A 79 24.68 -7.34 -29.21
C LYS A 79 25.21 -5.98 -28.77
N ARG A 80 26.43 -5.92 -28.20
CA ARG A 80 26.97 -4.74 -27.48
C ARG A 80 25.93 -4.15 -26.51
N ALA A 81 25.14 -5.02 -25.90
CA ALA A 81 24.04 -4.63 -25.03
C ALA A 81 24.44 -4.84 -23.57
N PHE A 82 23.93 -3.94 -22.74
CA PHE A 82 24.15 -3.90 -21.31
C PHE A 82 22.77 -3.95 -20.65
N ILE A 83 22.49 -5.04 -19.94
CA ILE A 83 21.24 -5.22 -19.23
C ILE A 83 21.52 -4.95 -17.76
N VAL A 84 20.81 -3.98 -17.20
CA VAL A 84 20.81 -3.67 -15.77
C VAL A 84 19.54 -4.22 -15.18
N THR A 85 19.68 -5.11 -14.22
CA THR A 85 18.56 -5.62 -13.43
C THR A 85 18.61 -4.96 -12.06
N ILE A 86 17.56 -4.22 -11.73
CA ILE A 86 17.41 -3.54 -10.44
C ILE A 86 16.38 -4.31 -9.63
N THR A 87 16.82 -4.90 -8.52
CA THR A 87 15.97 -5.65 -7.59
C THR A 87 15.57 -4.75 -6.44
N PHE A 88 14.27 -4.62 -6.21
CA PHE A 88 13.70 -3.94 -5.05
C PHE A 88 13.13 -4.97 -4.08
N THR A 89 13.39 -4.77 -2.78
CA THR A 89 12.61 -5.45 -1.73
C THR A 89 11.47 -4.53 -1.33
N VAL A 90 10.24 -4.99 -1.54
CA VAL A 90 9.01 -4.20 -1.39
C VAL A 90 8.05 -4.83 -0.38
N TYR A 91 7.16 -4.00 0.13
CA TYR A 91 6.00 -4.40 0.91
C TYR A 91 5.16 -5.42 0.10
N PRO A 92 4.51 -6.40 0.76
CA PRO A 92 3.83 -7.47 0.04
C PRO A 92 2.61 -7.06 -0.77
N PHE A 93 2.15 -5.81 -0.71
CA PHE A 93 1.02 -5.30 -1.47
C PHE A 93 1.37 -3.96 -2.12
N MET A 94 0.68 -3.63 -3.21
CA MET A 94 0.67 -2.28 -3.75
C MET A 94 -0.32 -1.44 -2.97
N PHE A 95 -0.07 -0.14 -2.88
CA PHE A 95 -0.98 0.81 -2.26
C PHE A 95 -1.68 1.63 -3.33
N THR A 96 -2.98 1.89 -3.18
CA THR A 96 -3.67 2.91 -3.99
C THR A 96 -3.07 4.27 -3.76
N LEU A 97 -3.03 5.13 -4.78
CA LEU A 97 -2.57 6.52 -4.61
C LEU A 97 -3.49 7.32 -3.68
N SER A 98 -4.80 7.14 -3.81
CA SER A 98 -5.78 7.78 -2.94
C SER A 98 -5.94 7.01 -1.62
N ASN A 99 -6.15 7.75 -0.54
CA ASN A 99 -6.48 7.23 0.78
C ASN A 99 -7.87 7.62 1.30
N TYR A 100 -8.70 8.22 0.45
CA TYR A 100 -10.11 8.51 0.76
C TYR A 100 -10.90 8.73 -0.53
N PHE A 101 -12.22 8.74 -0.42
CA PHE A 101 -13.07 9.16 -1.52
C PHE A 101 -13.51 10.62 -1.32
N ASP A 102 -13.16 11.48 -2.27
CA ASP A 102 -13.47 12.91 -2.29
C ASP A 102 -14.17 13.37 -3.56
N ASP A 103 -15.02 12.51 -4.15
CA ASP A 103 -15.78 12.83 -5.37
C ASP A 103 -14.88 13.33 -6.52
N VAL A 104 -13.64 12.85 -6.54
CA VAL A 104 -12.65 13.14 -7.58
C VAL A 104 -12.83 12.12 -8.70
N TRP A 105 -13.48 12.55 -9.79
CA TRP A 105 -13.83 11.67 -10.92
C TRP A 105 -12.67 11.40 -11.88
N ASP A 106 -11.81 12.39 -12.12
CA ASP A 106 -10.75 12.27 -13.14
C ASP A 106 -9.72 11.18 -12.84
N SER A 107 -9.51 10.86 -11.57
CA SER A 107 -8.59 9.82 -11.10
C SER A 107 -9.30 8.59 -10.53
N PHE A 108 -10.62 8.48 -10.72
CA PHE A 108 -11.39 7.36 -10.20
C PHE A 108 -11.16 6.09 -11.03
N ASP A 109 -10.78 4.99 -10.36
CA ASP A 109 -10.68 3.66 -10.98
C ASP A 109 -12.10 3.09 -11.14
N PHE A 110 -12.59 3.01 -12.38
CA PHE A 110 -13.94 2.50 -12.66
C PHE A 110 -14.05 0.97 -12.53
N ASP A 111 -12.94 0.24 -12.57
CA ASP A 111 -12.94 -1.22 -12.51
C ASP A 111 -12.90 -1.70 -11.05
N ASN A 112 -12.10 -1.05 -10.19
CA ASN A 112 -11.87 -1.48 -8.81
C ASN A 112 -12.25 -0.45 -7.74
N GLY A 113 -12.52 0.79 -8.13
CA GLY A 113 -12.82 1.88 -7.20
C GLY A 113 -14.21 1.76 -6.58
N ILE A 114 -14.35 2.29 -5.36
CA ILE A 114 -15.63 2.41 -4.67
C ILE A 114 -15.92 3.88 -4.40
N ALA A 115 -17.01 4.37 -4.97
CA ALA A 115 -17.58 5.67 -4.65
C ALA A 115 -18.40 5.57 -3.36
N GLY A 116 -17.71 5.60 -2.22
CA GLY A 116 -18.30 5.47 -0.89
C GLY A 116 -18.01 6.69 -0.03
N PHE A 117 -18.99 7.13 0.78
CA PHE A 117 -18.71 8.16 1.77
C PHE A 117 -17.79 7.61 2.86
N THR A 118 -16.71 8.34 3.17
CA THR A 118 -15.87 8.03 4.34
C THR A 118 -15.92 9.13 5.40
N LYS A 119 -16.78 10.15 5.21
CA LYS A 119 -16.99 11.27 6.12
C LYS A 119 -18.46 11.35 6.51
N TYR A 120 -18.73 11.42 7.81
CA TYR A 120 -20.08 11.41 8.34
C TYR A 120 -20.26 12.42 9.47
N LYS A 121 -21.39 13.13 9.45
CA LYS A 121 -21.89 13.86 10.61
C LYS A 121 -22.72 12.91 11.48
N VAL A 122 -22.43 12.88 12.78
CA VAL A 122 -23.04 11.99 13.78
C VAL A 122 -23.66 12.85 14.88
N SER A 123 -24.85 12.47 15.33
CA SER A 123 -25.58 13.11 16.43
C SER A 123 -26.29 12.02 17.24
N GLY A 124 -25.69 11.61 18.35
CA GLY A 124 -26.17 10.48 19.16
C GLY A 124 -25.54 9.17 18.68
N SER A 125 -26.21 8.46 17.78
CA SER A 125 -25.72 7.19 17.22
C SER A 125 -26.00 7.13 15.72
N LYS A 126 -25.10 6.53 14.95
CA LYS A 126 -25.23 6.35 13.51
C LYS A 126 -24.54 5.08 13.04
N ASP A 127 -25.28 4.26 12.31
CA ASP A 127 -24.72 3.13 11.57
C ASP A 127 -24.19 3.60 10.21
N ILE A 128 -23.00 3.16 9.87
CA ILE A 128 -22.30 3.46 8.61
C ILE A 128 -21.74 2.18 8.02
N VAL A 129 -21.51 2.21 6.71
CA VAL A 129 -20.88 1.12 5.97
C VAL A 129 -19.58 1.64 5.38
N LEU A 130 -18.49 0.95 5.67
CA LEU A 130 -17.21 1.15 4.98
C LEU A 130 -16.89 -0.09 4.17
N ILE A 131 -16.40 0.09 2.95
CA ILE A 131 -16.03 -1.03 2.08
C ILE A 131 -14.52 -0.98 1.86
N ASN A 132 -13.82 -1.98 2.41
CA ASN A 132 -12.41 -2.15 2.20
C ASN A 132 -12.18 -2.91 0.88
N THR A 133 -11.63 -2.23 -0.12
CA THR A 133 -11.25 -2.82 -1.42
C THR A 133 -9.90 -3.52 -1.40
N SER A 134 -9.20 -3.50 -0.27
CA SER A 134 -7.90 -4.17 -0.13
C SER A 134 -8.04 -5.68 -0.18
N SER A 135 -6.96 -6.34 -0.58
CA SER A 135 -6.79 -7.80 -0.49
C SER A 135 -6.54 -8.30 0.94
N THR A 136 -6.40 -7.39 1.91
CA THR A 136 -6.09 -7.68 3.31
C THR A 136 -6.81 -6.73 4.25
N THR A 137 -6.82 -7.05 5.55
CA THR A 137 -7.36 -6.16 6.58
C THR A 137 -6.50 -4.92 6.73
N ILE A 138 -7.15 -3.75 6.80
CA ILE A 138 -6.48 -2.45 6.90
C ILE A 138 -6.94 -1.70 8.13
N GLY A 139 -6.00 -1.08 8.85
CA GLY A 139 -6.31 -0.17 9.95
C GLY A 139 -6.46 1.26 9.43
N PRO A 140 -7.66 1.85 9.40
CA PRO A 140 -7.84 3.19 8.87
C PRO A 140 -7.33 4.25 9.86
N GLU A 141 -6.87 5.37 9.32
CA GLU A 141 -6.75 6.62 10.06
C GLU A 141 -8.16 7.18 10.31
N VAL A 142 -8.46 7.50 11.56
CA VAL A 142 -9.74 8.03 12.00
C VAL A 142 -9.54 9.45 12.54
N GLU A 143 -10.24 10.40 11.94
CA GLU A 143 -10.29 11.80 12.34
C GLU A 143 -11.68 12.10 12.93
N VAL A 144 -11.73 12.59 14.17
CA VAL A 144 -12.97 12.97 14.86
C VAL A 144 -12.90 14.39 15.39
N THR A 145 -13.99 15.14 15.31
CA THR A 145 -14.06 16.53 15.82
C THR A 145 -14.33 16.62 17.33
N SER A 146 -14.71 15.50 17.94
CA SER A 146 -15.11 15.37 19.34
C SER A 146 -14.88 13.92 19.76
N ASP A 147 -14.94 13.65 21.06
CA ASP A 147 -14.82 12.28 21.55
C ASP A 147 -15.95 11.41 21.02
N MET A 148 -15.60 10.28 20.42
CA MET A 148 -16.55 9.35 19.81
C MET A 148 -16.18 7.91 20.13
N LYS A 149 -17.20 7.05 20.13
CA LYS A 149 -17.08 5.61 20.28
C LYS A 149 -17.42 4.96 18.96
N VAL A 150 -16.56 4.07 18.48
CA VAL A 150 -16.73 3.35 17.21
C VAL A 150 -16.76 1.87 17.52
N THR A 151 -17.79 1.17 17.04
CA THR A 151 -17.96 -0.27 17.20
C THR A 151 -17.90 -0.95 15.85
N VAL A 152 -16.97 -1.92 15.69
CA VAL A 152 -16.75 -2.73 14.49
C VAL A 152 -16.64 -4.18 14.94
N ASP A 153 -17.38 -5.09 14.31
CA ASP A 153 -17.39 -6.54 14.64
C ASP A 153 -17.55 -6.84 16.15
N GLY A 154 -18.37 -6.05 16.85
CA GLY A 154 -18.62 -6.16 18.28
C GLY A 154 -17.50 -5.62 19.18
N GLN A 155 -16.36 -5.21 18.63
CA GLN A 155 -15.28 -4.55 19.36
C GLN A 155 -15.48 -3.04 19.37
N THR A 156 -15.16 -2.42 20.51
CA THR A 156 -15.36 -0.99 20.73
C THR A 156 -14.03 -0.26 20.85
N TYR A 157 -13.90 0.84 20.13
CA TYR A 157 -12.74 1.71 20.09
C TYR A 157 -13.14 3.13 20.48
N LEU A 158 -12.35 3.75 21.35
CA LEU A 158 -12.59 5.12 21.82
C LEU A 158 -11.63 6.07 21.12
N TYR A 159 -12.19 7.08 20.48
CA TYR A 159 -11.45 8.11 19.76
C TYR A 159 -11.61 9.45 20.46
N LYS A 160 -10.49 10.13 20.69
CA LYS A 160 -10.46 11.51 21.17
C LYS A 160 -10.42 12.47 20.01
N ALA A 161 -10.91 13.69 20.22
CA ALA A 161 -10.84 14.75 19.22
C ALA A 161 -9.43 14.86 18.60
N GLY A 162 -9.35 14.86 17.27
CA GLY A 162 -8.12 14.82 16.50
C GLY A 162 -8.05 13.63 15.55
N THR A 163 -6.84 13.36 15.05
CA THR A 163 -6.53 12.26 14.13
C THR A 163 -5.77 11.19 14.87
N SER A 164 -6.16 9.93 14.68
CA SER A 164 -5.46 8.79 15.27
C SER A 164 -5.57 7.55 14.39
N THR A 165 -4.55 6.70 14.48
CA THR A 165 -4.54 5.40 13.81
C THR A 165 -4.52 4.32 14.87
N ASN A 166 -5.54 3.46 14.85
CA ASN A 166 -5.61 2.30 15.73
C ASN A 166 -5.52 1.02 14.89
N LEU A 167 -4.33 0.40 14.88
CA LEU A 167 -4.05 -0.81 14.12
C LEU A 167 -4.93 -2.00 14.55
N SER A 168 -5.50 -1.96 15.76
CA SER A 168 -6.41 -3.00 16.25
C SER A 168 -7.83 -2.86 15.71
N MET A 169 -8.21 -1.69 15.16
CA MET A 169 -9.49 -1.49 14.48
C MET A 169 -9.31 -1.81 12.98
N GLY A 170 -9.23 -3.09 12.65
CA GLY A 170 -9.10 -3.55 11.27
C GLY A 170 -10.42 -3.55 10.51
N LEU A 171 -10.42 -3.03 9.28
CA LEU A 171 -11.49 -3.23 8.32
C LEU A 171 -11.18 -4.49 7.51
N GLN A 172 -12.02 -5.52 7.63
CA GLN A 172 -11.89 -6.76 6.87
C GLN A 172 -12.14 -6.50 5.38
N PRO A 173 -11.55 -7.27 4.44
CA PRO A 173 -11.87 -7.16 3.02
C PRO A 173 -13.38 -7.22 2.77
N GLY A 174 -13.90 -6.26 2.00
CA GLY A 174 -15.33 -6.13 1.72
C GLY A 174 -16.08 -5.22 2.70
N ILE A 175 -17.33 -5.57 2.98
CA ILE A 175 -18.30 -4.71 3.69
C ILE A 175 -18.07 -4.80 5.20
N ASN A 176 -17.84 -3.65 5.84
CA ASN A 176 -17.71 -3.50 7.28
C ASN A 176 -18.85 -2.62 7.80
N ASN A 177 -19.67 -3.17 8.70
CA ASN A 177 -20.74 -2.45 9.37
C ASN A 177 -20.20 -1.83 10.66
N ILE A 178 -20.39 -0.53 10.81
CA ILE A 178 -19.80 0.24 11.90
C ILE A 178 -20.88 1.07 12.56
N THR A 179 -20.94 1.01 13.90
CA THR A 179 -21.79 1.90 14.69
C THR A 179 -20.93 2.97 15.34
N VAL A 180 -21.27 4.23 15.11
CA VAL A 180 -20.57 5.39 15.70
C VAL A 180 -21.50 6.10 16.67
N GLU A 181 -21.05 6.26 17.91
CA GLU A 181 -21.76 6.99 18.96
C GLU A 181 -20.99 8.26 19.36
N GLY A 182 -21.68 9.39 19.39
CA GLY A 182 -21.13 10.70 19.70
C GLY A 182 -21.82 11.84 18.96
N THR A 183 -21.29 13.06 19.09
CA THR A 183 -21.83 14.25 18.43
C THR A 183 -20.71 15.04 17.77
N GLY A 184 -20.65 15.03 16.44
CA GLY A 184 -19.58 15.69 15.68
C GLY A 184 -19.45 15.16 14.25
N THR A 185 -18.26 15.30 13.66
CA THR A 185 -17.89 14.69 12.38
C THR A 185 -16.82 13.64 12.58
N ILE A 186 -16.97 12.50 11.92
CA ILE A 186 -15.97 11.42 11.83
C ILE A 186 -15.56 11.25 10.37
N ARG A 187 -14.28 11.00 10.12
CA ARG A 187 -13.71 10.69 8.81
C ARG A 187 -12.77 9.50 8.91
N PHE A 188 -12.87 8.58 7.96
CA PHE A 188 -12.01 7.42 7.80
C PHE A 188 -11.13 7.58 6.56
N ARG A 189 -9.85 7.26 6.67
CA ARG A 189 -8.88 7.30 5.57
C ARG A 189 -7.99 6.07 5.58
N TRP A 190 -7.77 5.44 4.44
CA TRP A 190 -6.83 4.34 4.27
C TRP A 190 -6.43 4.22 2.80
N HIS A 191 -5.16 3.86 2.55
CA HIS A 191 -4.76 3.36 1.23
C HIS A 191 -5.20 1.91 1.12
N ALA A 192 -5.84 1.53 0.03
CA ALA A 192 -6.16 0.13 -0.19
C ALA A 192 -4.89 -0.63 -0.57
N GLU A 193 -4.72 -1.80 0.03
CA GLU A 193 -3.59 -2.71 -0.21
C GLU A 193 -4.01 -3.79 -1.21
N VAL A 194 -3.49 -3.74 -2.42
CA VAL A 194 -3.90 -4.61 -3.54
C VAL A 194 -2.77 -5.57 -3.89
N MET A 195 -3.15 -6.82 -4.16
CA MET A 195 -2.22 -7.81 -4.70
C MET A 195 -1.90 -7.49 -6.16
N GLY A 196 -0.66 -7.04 -6.41
CA GLY A 196 -0.07 -7.01 -7.75
C GLY A 196 0.45 -8.36 -8.21
#